data_AF-A0A352IYB1-F1
#
_entry.id   AF-A0A352IYB1-F1
#
_cell.length_a   1.000
_cell.length_b   1.000
_cell.length_c   1.000
_cell.angle_alpha   90.00
_cell.angle_beta   90.00
_cell.angle_gamma   90.00
#
_symmetry.space_group_name_H-M   'P 1'
#
loop_
_entity.id
_entity.type
_entity.pdbx_description
1 polymer ?
#
loop_
_entity_poly.entity_id
_entity_poly.type
_entity_poly.pdbx_seq_one_letter_code
_entity_poly.pdbx_strand_id
1 'polypeptide(L)'
;KLSSQLGVLPSYTTLGMASLLPHQTLEYREGVSDDVFVDGKSTKGSDNRNRVLDSYNGMAVQAETVKAWSREEGREALRDQHLVYVYHNVVDARGDSASTESETFNAVEHAIDELTELTRKIMMHFNTSTVLVTADHGFLFQHSKLEAADRTSLADKPSNALKSKKRYVIGHDLPDAKDAWCGS
;
A
#
# COMPACT_ATOMS: atom_id res chain seq x y z
N LYS A 1 13.77 -3.77 -18.94
CA LYS A 1 14.57 -4.25 -17.77
C LYS A 1 14.07 -3.46 -16.57
N LEU A 2 13.70 -4.10 -15.45
CA LEU A 2 13.35 -3.39 -14.22
C LEU A 2 14.64 -2.85 -13.57
N SER A 3 14.65 -1.57 -13.20
CA SER A 3 15.70 -0.93 -12.38
C SER A 3 15.24 -0.85 -10.92
N SER A 4 16.10 -0.34 -10.03
CA SER A 4 15.67 0.01 -8.67
C SER A 4 14.46 0.95 -8.72
N GLN A 5 13.50 0.69 -7.84
CA GLN A 5 12.32 1.53 -7.63
C GLN A 5 12.41 2.15 -6.24
N LEU A 6 11.89 3.37 -6.09
CA LEU A 6 11.82 4.06 -4.81
C LEU A 6 10.55 3.65 -4.08
N GLY A 7 10.69 3.32 -2.80
CA GLY A 7 9.58 3.06 -1.89
C GLY A 7 9.60 4.04 -0.71
N VAL A 8 8.54 4.01 0.09
CA VAL A 8 8.44 4.83 1.30
C VAL A 8 9.17 4.18 2.47
N LEU A 9 9.69 5.00 3.39
CA LEU A 9 10.29 4.58 4.64
C LEU A 9 9.55 5.23 5.83
N PRO A 10 9.07 4.44 6.80
CA PRO A 10 9.09 2.98 6.82
C PRO A 10 8.18 2.36 5.76
N SER A 11 8.57 1.20 5.23
CA SER A 11 7.82 0.49 4.19
C SER A 11 6.72 -0.36 4.83
N TYR A 12 5.47 0.08 4.70
CA TYR A 12 4.27 -0.63 5.16
C TYR A 12 3.00 -0.05 4.51
N THR A 13 1.93 -0.84 4.54
CA THR A 13 0.65 -0.60 3.84
C THR A 13 0.10 0.82 4.01
N THR A 14 -0.15 1.27 5.25
CA THR A 14 -0.86 2.55 5.46
C THR A 14 -0.13 3.74 4.84
N LEU A 15 1.20 3.85 5.05
CA LEU A 15 1.98 4.95 4.46
C LEU A 15 2.15 4.77 2.96
N GLY A 16 2.44 3.54 2.51
CA GLY A 16 2.62 3.26 1.08
C GLY A 16 1.37 3.63 0.27
N MET A 17 0.19 3.18 0.71
CA MET A 17 -1.07 3.48 0.04
C MET A 17 -1.39 4.98 0.05
N ALA A 18 -1.16 5.66 1.18
CA ALA A 18 -1.40 7.10 1.29
C ALA A 18 -0.46 7.89 0.38
N SER A 19 0.81 7.49 0.31
CA SER A 19 1.85 8.18 -0.48
C SER A 19 1.66 8.01 -1.99
N LEU A 20 0.93 6.98 -2.41
CA LEU A 20 0.58 6.78 -3.81
C LEU A 20 -0.64 7.62 -4.25
N LEU A 21 -1.43 8.17 -3.33
CA LEU A 21 -2.52 9.08 -3.70
C LEU A 21 -1.94 10.43 -4.15
N PRO A 22 -2.65 11.20 -5.01
CA PRO A 22 -2.30 12.58 -5.26
C PRO A 22 -2.34 13.39 -3.95
N HIS A 23 -1.24 14.06 -3.60
CA HIS A 23 -1.13 14.79 -2.35
C HIS A 23 -0.12 15.95 -2.44
N GLN A 24 -0.28 16.93 -1.55
CA GLN A 24 0.73 17.94 -1.24
C GLN A 24 1.37 17.67 0.12
N THR A 25 0.61 17.17 1.09
CA THR A 25 1.11 16.83 2.43
C THR A 25 0.70 15.41 2.87
N LEU A 26 1.58 14.78 3.65
CA LEU A 26 1.33 13.54 4.37
C LEU A 26 1.54 13.79 5.86
N GLU A 27 0.58 13.35 6.67
CA GLU A 27 0.59 13.64 8.11
C GLU A 27 0.27 12.40 8.95
N TYR A 28 1.03 12.24 10.02
CA TYR A 28 0.64 11.41 11.16
C TYR A 28 -0.04 12.29 12.21
N ARG A 29 -1.02 11.74 12.95
CA ARG A 29 -1.70 12.45 14.03
C ARG A 29 -1.60 11.71 15.35
N GLU A 30 -1.41 12.46 16.42
CA GLU A 30 -1.45 11.93 17.79
C GLU A 30 -2.79 11.24 18.07
N GLY A 31 -2.74 10.11 18.77
CA GLY A 31 -3.93 9.30 19.07
C GLY A 31 -4.49 8.49 17.90
N VAL A 32 -3.95 8.62 16.68
CA VAL A 32 -4.42 7.89 15.48
C VAL A 32 -3.29 7.04 14.89
N SER A 33 -3.01 5.88 15.50
CA SER A 33 -1.85 5.04 15.15
C SER A 33 -1.98 4.21 13.86
N ASP A 34 -3.18 4.17 13.26
CA ASP A 34 -3.52 3.29 12.14
C ASP A 34 -4.15 4.06 10.96
N ASP A 35 -3.70 5.29 10.77
CA ASP A 35 -4.12 6.15 9.68
C ASP A 35 -2.95 7.04 9.25
N VAL A 36 -2.99 7.48 8.01
CA VAL A 36 -2.13 8.52 7.44
C VAL A 36 -3.07 9.51 6.75
N PHE A 37 -2.82 10.79 6.93
CA PHE A 37 -3.66 11.82 6.34
C PHE A 37 -3.00 12.39 5.10
N VAL A 38 -3.79 12.52 4.02
CA VAL A 38 -3.42 13.21 2.78
C VAL A 38 -4.17 14.52 2.73
N ASP A 39 -3.45 15.64 2.67
CA ASP A 39 -4.02 16.99 2.62
C ASP A 39 -5.09 17.22 3.69
N GLY A 40 -4.81 16.75 4.91
CA GLY A 40 -5.69 16.82 6.07
C GLY A 40 -6.85 15.82 6.11
N LYS A 41 -7.05 14.99 5.07
CA LYS A 41 -8.10 13.95 4.98
C LYS A 41 -7.54 12.58 5.36
N SER A 42 -8.30 11.80 6.12
CA SER A 42 -7.97 10.40 6.41
C SER A 42 -7.83 9.60 5.11
N THR A 43 -6.93 8.61 5.07
CA THR A 43 -6.83 7.65 3.95
C THR A 43 -7.21 6.24 4.37
N LYS A 44 -7.69 6.04 5.61
CA LYS A 44 -8.07 4.73 6.11
C LYS A 44 -9.36 4.24 5.44
N GLY A 45 -9.26 3.09 4.76
CA GLY A 45 -10.38 2.45 4.09
C GLY A 45 -10.66 3.03 2.70
N SER A 46 -11.46 2.31 1.91
CA SER A 46 -11.70 2.65 0.49
C SER A 46 -12.47 3.95 0.33
N ASP A 47 -13.48 4.21 1.15
CA ASP A 47 -14.34 5.41 1.06
C ASP A 47 -13.54 6.70 1.24
N ASN A 48 -12.62 6.71 2.20
CA ASN A 48 -11.77 7.86 2.45
C ASN A 48 -10.78 8.11 1.30
N ARG A 49 -10.20 7.04 0.73
CA ARG A 49 -9.35 7.13 -0.47
C ARG A 49 -10.15 7.62 -1.67
N ASN A 50 -11.41 7.19 -1.81
CA ASN A 50 -12.30 7.69 -2.85
C ASN A 50 -12.53 9.20 -2.70
N ARG A 51 -12.78 9.71 -1.49
CA ARG A 51 -12.94 11.16 -1.23
C ARG A 51 -11.70 11.99 -1.55
N VAL A 52 -10.50 11.40 -1.46
CA VAL A 52 -9.26 12.04 -1.92
C VAL A 52 -9.29 12.11 -3.44
N LEU A 53 -9.53 10.98 -4.11
CA LEU A 53 -9.52 10.88 -5.58
C LEU A 53 -10.66 11.64 -6.26
N ASP A 54 -11.83 11.79 -5.62
CA ASP A 54 -12.98 12.55 -6.14
C ASP A 54 -12.57 14.00 -6.45
N SER A 55 -11.60 14.56 -5.69
CA SER A 55 -11.07 15.91 -5.92
C SER A 55 -10.22 16.02 -7.21
N TYR A 56 -9.92 14.88 -7.84
CA TYR A 56 -9.12 14.74 -9.06
C TYR A 56 -9.92 14.07 -10.20
N ASN A 57 -11.25 14.08 -10.13
CA ASN A 57 -12.12 13.33 -11.04
C ASN A 57 -11.72 11.85 -11.08
N GLY A 58 -11.44 11.28 -9.93
CA GLY A 58 -10.96 9.91 -9.81
C GLY A 58 -11.78 9.08 -8.84
N MET A 59 -11.49 7.77 -8.84
CA MET A 59 -12.18 6.82 -7.97
C MET A 59 -11.25 5.72 -7.46
N ALA A 60 -11.59 5.18 -6.29
CA ALA A 60 -11.01 3.96 -5.73
C ALA A 60 -11.98 2.79 -5.94
N VAL A 61 -11.50 1.69 -6.49
CA VAL A 61 -12.30 0.48 -6.74
C VAL A 61 -11.52 -0.78 -6.42
N GLN A 62 -12.20 -1.83 -5.97
CA GLN A 62 -11.58 -3.13 -5.72
C GLN A 62 -11.41 -3.90 -7.03
N ALA A 63 -10.31 -4.62 -7.16
CA ALA A 63 -10.03 -5.46 -8.34
C ALA A 63 -11.16 -6.45 -8.63
N GLU A 64 -11.77 -7.05 -7.59
CA GLU A 64 -12.93 -7.95 -7.75
C GLU A 64 -14.12 -7.27 -8.43
N THR A 65 -14.41 -6.02 -8.07
CA THR A 65 -15.48 -5.24 -8.69
C THR A 65 -15.20 -5.00 -10.16
N VAL A 66 -13.97 -4.62 -10.50
CA VAL A 66 -13.54 -4.40 -11.89
C VAL A 66 -13.57 -5.70 -12.70
N LYS A 67 -13.16 -6.82 -12.08
CA LYS A 67 -13.26 -8.17 -12.67
C LYS A 67 -14.72 -8.55 -12.95
N ALA A 68 -15.66 -8.19 -12.09
CA ALA A 68 -17.08 -8.50 -12.24
C ALA A 68 -17.80 -7.66 -13.30
N TRP A 69 -17.32 -6.45 -13.60
CA TRP A 69 -17.97 -5.59 -14.60
C TRP A 69 -18.05 -6.22 -15.99
N SER A 70 -19.21 -6.11 -16.61
CA SER A 70 -19.35 -6.20 -18.05
C SER A 70 -18.62 -5.05 -18.74
N ARG A 71 -18.48 -5.14 -20.07
CA ARG A 71 -17.86 -4.06 -20.86
C ARG A 71 -18.65 -2.76 -20.73
N GLU A 72 -19.97 -2.83 -20.77
CA GLU A 72 -20.86 -1.68 -20.69
C GLU A 72 -20.83 -1.04 -19.29
N GLU A 73 -20.91 -1.84 -18.22
CA GLU A 73 -20.80 -1.34 -16.84
C GLU A 73 -19.47 -0.67 -16.57
N GLY A 74 -18.36 -1.27 -17.01
CA GLY A 74 -17.03 -0.67 -16.81
C GLY A 74 -16.85 0.62 -17.60
N ARG A 75 -17.36 0.71 -18.84
CA ARG A 75 -17.34 1.96 -19.61
C ARG A 75 -18.18 3.06 -18.98
N GLU A 76 -19.32 2.69 -18.39
CA GLU A 76 -20.17 3.66 -17.69
C GLU A 76 -19.51 4.13 -16.39
N ALA A 77 -19.01 3.19 -15.57
CA ALA A 77 -18.34 3.50 -14.31
C ALA A 77 -17.11 4.41 -14.50
N LEU A 78 -16.40 4.25 -15.62
CA LEU A 78 -15.16 4.96 -15.90
C LEU A 78 -15.34 6.19 -16.82
N ARG A 79 -16.57 6.51 -17.24
CA ARG A 79 -16.87 7.54 -18.26
C ARG A 79 -16.28 8.91 -17.91
N ASP A 80 -16.48 9.35 -16.67
CA ASP A 80 -16.05 10.68 -16.18
C ASP A 80 -14.87 10.59 -15.20
N GLN A 81 -14.17 9.45 -15.20
CA GLN A 81 -13.05 9.16 -14.31
C GLN A 81 -11.72 9.34 -15.05
N HIS A 82 -10.95 10.34 -14.63
CA HIS A 82 -9.61 10.62 -15.15
C HIS A 82 -8.51 9.84 -14.41
N LEU A 83 -8.77 9.42 -13.17
CA LEU A 83 -7.79 8.74 -12.32
C LEU A 83 -8.43 7.61 -11.53
N VAL A 84 -8.13 6.36 -11.88
CA VAL A 84 -8.81 5.19 -11.30
C VAL A 84 -7.78 4.34 -10.57
N TYR A 85 -7.94 4.21 -9.26
CA TYR A 85 -7.11 3.35 -8.42
C TYR A 85 -7.82 2.01 -8.23
N VAL A 86 -7.24 0.96 -8.79
CA VAL A 86 -7.73 -0.41 -8.65
C VAL A 86 -6.91 -1.13 -7.58
N TYR A 87 -7.55 -1.48 -6.46
CA TYR A 87 -6.89 -2.15 -5.33
C TYR A 87 -6.95 -3.67 -5.49
N HIS A 88 -5.78 -4.30 -5.50
CA HIS A 88 -5.59 -5.75 -5.57
C HIS A 88 -4.87 -6.21 -4.29
N ASN A 89 -5.41 -7.24 -3.62
CA ASN A 89 -5.01 -7.59 -2.25
C ASN A 89 -4.64 -9.07 -2.08
N VAL A 90 -4.34 -9.80 -3.16
CA VAL A 90 -4.13 -11.26 -3.09
C VAL A 90 -2.92 -11.63 -2.24
N VAL A 91 -1.81 -10.89 -2.40
CA VAL A 91 -0.56 -11.19 -1.70
C VAL A 91 -0.72 -10.95 -0.21
N ASP A 92 -1.16 -9.76 0.20
CA ASP A 92 -1.31 -9.43 1.63
C ASP A 92 -2.37 -10.32 2.31
N ALA A 93 -3.50 -10.57 1.65
CA ALA A 93 -4.56 -11.43 2.19
C ALA A 93 -4.10 -12.86 2.49
N ARG A 94 -3.07 -13.36 1.78
CA ARG A 94 -2.50 -14.70 1.99
C ARG A 94 -1.17 -14.66 2.73
N GLY A 95 -0.39 -13.58 2.65
CA GLY A 95 0.95 -13.48 3.25
C GLY A 95 0.97 -13.00 4.70
N ASP A 96 -0.06 -12.27 5.16
CA ASP A 96 0.00 -11.57 6.46
C ASP A 96 -0.29 -12.46 7.68
N SER A 97 -0.82 -13.66 7.48
CA SER A 97 -1.13 -14.58 8.59
C SER A 97 -0.08 -15.67 8.72
N ALA A 98 0.35 -15.96 9.95
CA ALA A 98 1.30 -17.04 10.22
C ALA A 98 0.80 -18.42 9.72
N SER A 99 -0.52 -18.59 9.60
CA SER A 99 -1.14 -19.81 9.06
C SER A 99 -1.05 -19.93 7.53
N THR A 100 -0.85 -18.82 6.81
CA THR A 100 -0.88 -18.78 5.35
C THR A 100 0.43 -18.25 4.74
N GLU A 101 1.38 -17.81 5.56
CA GLU A 101 2.68 -17.26 5.11
C GLU A 101 3.46 -18.23 4.21
N SER A 102 3.31 -19.56 4.39
CA SER A 102 3.90 -20.56 3.49
C SER A 102 3.36 -20.50 2.06
N GLU A 103 2.17 -19.92 1.85
CA GLU A 103 1.54 -19.74 0.55
C GLU A 103 2.01 -18.49 -0.19
N THR A 104 2.87 -17.65 0.42
CA THR A 104 3.27 -16.34 -0.13
C THR A 104 3.77 -16.44 -1.57
N PHE A 105 4.60 -17.44 -1.89
CA PHE A 105 5.10 -17.62 -3.27
C PHE A 105 3.99 -17.97 -4.25
N ASN A 106 3.08 -18.88 -3.88
CA ASN A 106 1.91 -19.23 -4.71
C ASN A 106 0.97 -18.02 -4.86
N ALA A 107 0.82 -17.21 -3.81
CA ALA A 107 0.04 -15.98 -3.84
C ALA A 107 0.64 -14.94 -4.80
N VAL A 108 1.97 -14.84 -4.88
CA VAL A 108 2.67 -13.97 -5.83
C VAL A 108 2.44 -14.42 -7.27
N GLU A 109 2.61 -15.72 -7.57
CA GLU A 109 2.35 -16.25 -8.91
C GLU A 109 0.90 -15.98 -9.32
N HIS A 110 -0.05 -16.28 -8.44
CA HIS A 110 -1.46 -16.01 -8.68
C HIS A 110 -1.75 -14.51 -8.86
N ALA A 111 -1.11 -13.63 -8.08
CA ALA A 111 -1.27 -12.19 -8.24
C ALA A 111 -0.76 -11.69 -9.59
N ILE A 112 0.35 -12.24 -10.10
CA ILE A 112 0.88 -11.89 -11.43
C ILE A 112 -0.11 -12.28 -12.52
N ASP A 113 -0.70 -13.48 -12.43
CA ASP A 113 -1.72 -13.93 -13.40
C ASP A 113 -2.96 -13.03 -13.34
N GLU A 114 -3.49 -12.77 -12.16
CA GLU A 114 -4.67 -11.91 -11.99
C GLU A 114 -4.42 -10.48 -12.48
N LEU A 115 -3.27 -9.88 -12.16
CA LEU A 115 -2.92 -8.54 -12.63
C LEU A 115 -2.77 -8.51 -14.15
N THR A 116 -2.25 -9.58 -14.76
CA THR A 116 -2.13 -9.72 -16.21
C THR A 116 -3.52 -9.76 -16.87
N GLU A 117 -4.43 -10.57 -16.35
CA GLU A 117 -5.81 -10.66 -16.85
C GLU A 117 -6.58 -9.35 -16.66
N LEU A 118 -6.49 -8.76 -15.47
CA LEU A 118 -7.14 -7.50 -15.14
C LEU A 118 -6.66 -6.35 -16.03
N THR A 119 -5.34 -6.23 -16.23
CA THR A 119 -4.75 -5.22 -17.11
C THR A 119 -5.25 -5.39 -18.54
N ARG A 120 -5.26 -6.62 -19.07
CA ARG A 120 -5.80 -6.91 -20.41
C ARG A 120 -7.27 -6.53 -20.52
N LYS A 121 -8.09 -6.90 -19.54
CA LYS A 121 -9.52 -6.55 -19.50
C LYS A 121 -9.72 -5.04 -19.54
N ILE A 122 -9.02 -4.29 -18.68
CA ILE A 122 -9.11 -2.82 -18.62
C ILE A 122 -8.76 -2.21 -19.98
N MET A 123 -7.61 -2.59 -20.54
CA MET A 123 -7.15 -2.05 -21.83
C MET A 123 -8.08 -2.38 -23.00
N MET A 124 -8.64 -3.59 -23.04
CA MET A 124 -9.48 -4.03 -24.17
C MET A 124 -10.93 -3.55 -24.07
N HIS A 125 -11.47 -3.34 -22.87
CA HIS A 125 -12.91 -3.19 -22.68
C HIS A 125 -13.31 -1.79 -22.21
N PHE A 126 -12.47 -1.09 -21.45
CA PHE A 126 -12.89 0.12 -20.72
C PHE A 126 -12.40 1.44 -21.29
N ASN A 127 -12.02 1.47 -22.58
CA ASN A 127 -11.55 2.67 -23.28
C ASN A 127 -10.39 3.39 -22.56
N THR A 128 -9.56 2.64 -21.85
CA THR A 128 -8.42 3.15 -21.08
C THR A 128 -7.17 3.14 -21.94
N SER A 129 -6.41 4.25 -21.95
CA SER A 129 -5.20 4.40 -22.76
C SER A 129 -3.92 3.95 -22.05
N THR A 130 -3.90 3.98 -20.71
CA THR A 130 -2.71 3.72 -19.90
C THR A 130 -3.10 2.98 -18.63
N VAL A 131 -2.33 1.93 -18.32
CA VAL A 131 -2.41 1.21 -17.05
C VAL A 131 -1.01 1.24 -16.43
N LEU A 132 -0.93 1.71 -15.18
CA LEU A 132 0.27 1.64 -14.36
C LEU A 132 0.04 0.62 -13.25
N VAL A 133 0.96 -0.33 -13.12
CA VAL A 133 0.97 -1.30 -12.02
C VAL A 133 2.10 -0.92 -11.07
N THR A 134 1.77 -0.77 -9.80
CA THR A 134 2.72 -0.42 -8.72
C THR A 134 2.35 -1.14 -7.44
N ALA A 135 3.17 -1.00 -6.40
CA ALA A 135 2.94 -1.54 -5.07
C ALA A 135 3.17 -0.44 -4.03
N ASP A 136 2.39 -0.46 -2.97
CA ASP A 136 2.53 0.41 -1.80
C ASP A 136 3.75 0.02 -0.94
N HIS A 137 4.06 -1.27 -0.87
CA HIS A 137 5.30 -1.78 -0.32
C HIS A 137 5.72 -3.11 -0.94
N GLY A 138 6.95 -3.52 -0.66
CA GLY A 138 7.40 -4.89 -0.87
C GLY A 138 7.28 -5.72 0.41
N PHE A 139 7.67 -6.98 0.32
CA PHE A 139 7.86 -7.84 1.50
C PHE A 139 9.24 -8.50 1.44
N LEU A 140 9.72 -8.89 2.61
CA LEU A 140 10.90 -9.74 2.75
C LEU A 140 10.42 -11.06 3.35
N PHE A 141 10.71 -12.16 2.66
CA PHE A 141 10.41 -13.50 3.15
C PHE A 141 11.67 -14.10 3.76
N GLN A 142 11.54 -14.67 4.95
CA GLN A 142 12.63 -15.35 5.65
C GLN A 142 12.14 -16.69 6.19
N HIS A 143 12.73 -17.78 5.69
CA HIS A 143 12.39 -19.14 6.12
C HIS A 143 13.02 -19.50 7.47
N SER A 144 14.22 -18.99 7.74
CA SER A 144 14.99 -19.29 8.95
C SER A 144 14.52 -18.44 10.14
N LYS A 145 14.65 -18.99 11.35
CA LYS A 145 14.39 -18.20 12.57
C LYS A 145 15.41 -17.06 12.67
N LEU A 146 14.94 -15.88 13.08
CA LEU A 146 15.80 -14.75 13.40
C LEU A 146 16.61 -15.04 14.67
N GLU A 147 17.91 -14.82 14.60
CA GLU A 147 18.82 -14.89 15.73
C GLU A 147 18.80 -13.57 16.51
N ALA A 148 19.42 -13.55 17.70
CA ALA A 148 19.51 -12.33 18.50
C ALA A 148 20.26 -11.20 17.78
N ALA A 149 21.25 -11.55 16.94
CA ALA A 149 22.01 -10.60 16.14
C ALA A 149 21.18 -9.93 15.03
N ASP A 150 20.08 -10.55 14.59
CA ASP A 150 19.17 -9.97 13.59
C ASP A 150 18.19 -8.94 14.19
N ARG A 151 18.23 -8.73 15.50
CA ARG A 151 17.32 -7.84 16.22
C ARG A 151 18.04 -6.60 16.67
N THR A 152 17.54 -5.44 16.26
CA THR A 152 17.93 -4.17 16.86
C THR A 152 17.34 -4.09 18.27
N SER A 153 18.19 -3.92 19.29
CA SER A 153 17.73 -3.59 20.64
C SER A 153 17.38 -2.11 20.72
N LEU A 154 16.19 -1.74 20.26
CA LEU A 154 15.52 -0.55 20.81
C LEU A 154 15.17 -0.91 22.25
N ALA A 155 16.11 -0.62 23.17
CA ALA A 155 16.04 -1.04 24.56
C ALA A 155 14.76 -0.54 25.25
N ASP A 156 14.26 0.63 24.86
CA ASP A 156 13.02 1.21 25.36
C ASP A 156 12.21 1.88 24.24
N LYS A 157 10.88 1.73 24.30
CA LYS A 157 9.96 2.46 23.42
C LYS A 157 10.05 3.96 23.76
N PRO A 158 10.39 4.85 22.79
CA PRO A 158 10.38 6.29 23.04
C PRO A 158 8.99 6.76 23.50
N SER A 159 8.93 7.61 24.52
CA SER A 159 7.67 8.11 25.08
C SER A 159 6.87 8.96 24.09
N ASN A 160 7.57 9.60 23.15
CA ASN A 160 7.06 10.41 22.04
C ASN A 160 6.79 9.61 20.75
N ALA A 161 6.82 8.27 20.80
CA ALA A 161 6.49 7.44 19.65
C ALA A 161 4.98 7.47 19.35
N LEU A 162 4.62 7.97 18.17
CA LEU A 162 3.28 7.85 17.59
C LEU A 162 2.94 6.40 17.23
N LYS A 163 3.92 5.65 16.70
CA LYS A 163 3.77 4.24 16.32
C LYS A 163 5.06 3.48 16.59
N SER A 164 4.96 2.34 17.25
CA SER A 164 6.09 1.45 17.54
C SER A 164 5.76 0.05 17.05
N LYS A 165 6.53 -0.45 16.08
CA LYS A 165 6.41 -1.80 15.52
C LYS A 165 7.77 -2.51 15.57
N LYS A 166 7.78 -3.81 15.29
CA LYS A 166 9.02 -4.62 15.34
C LYS A 166 10.15 -4.10 14.44
N ARG A 167 9.82 -3.45 13.33
CA ARG A 167 10.78 -3.02 12.29
C ARG A 167 10.95 -1.51 12.18
N TYR A 168 10.15 -0.72 12.88
CA TYR A 168 10.18 0.74 12.76
C TYR A 168 9.52 1.42 13.95
N VAL A 169 9.93 2.67 14.20
CA VAL A 169 9.31 3.61 15.13
C VAL A 169 9.02 4.90 14.36
N ILE A 170 7.86 5.50 14.61
CA ILE A 170 7.43 6.78 14.05
C ILE A 170 7.10 7.68 15.24
N GLY A 171 7.59 8.91 15.24
CA GLY A 171 7.36 9.89 16.29
C GLY A 171 8.05 11.22 15.96
N HIS A 172 7.71 12.25 16.73
CA HIS A 172 8.38 13.55 16.67
C HIS A 172 9.52 13.58 17.67
N ASP A 173 10.66 14.18 17.32
CA ASP A 173 11.84 14.33 18.19
C ASP A 173 12.33 13.00 18.79
N LEU A 174 12.30 11.93 18.00
CA LEU A 174 12.81 10.63 18.43
C LEU A 174 14.31 10.73 18.77
N PRO A 175 14.78 10.05 19.82
CA PRO A 175 16.20 10.05 20.17
C PRO A 175 17.04 9.39 19.07
N ASP A 176 18.28 9.84 18.92
CA ASP A 176 19.25 9.21 18.02
C ASP A 176 19.42 7.73 18.36
N ALA A 177 19.27 6.88 17.33
CA ALA A 177 19.45 5.44 17.45
C ALA A 177 20.71 5.01 16.69
N LYS A 178 21.69 4.45 17.40
CA LYS A 178 22.97 4.01 16.81
C LYS A 178 22.82 2.87 15.80
N ASP A 179 21.80 2.03 16.01
CA ASP A 179 21.57 0.80 15.24
C ASP A 179 20.29 0.87 14.39
N ALA A 180 19.79 2.09 14.12
CA ALA A 180 18.64 2.29 13.25
C ALA A 180 18.90 3.39 12.23
N TRP A 181 18.33 3.22 11.04
CA TRP A 181 18.32 4.28 10.04
C TRP A 181 17.22 5.28 10.38
N CYS A 182 17.58 6.56 10.45
CA CYS A 182 16.64 7.67 10.62
C CYS A 182 16.32 8.28 9.26
N GLY A 183 15.03 8.57 9.03
CA GLY A 183 14.54 9.27 7.84
C GLY A 183 15.31 10.55 7.53
N SER A 184 15.56 10.82 6.26
CA SER A 184 16.02 12.11 5.74
C SER A 184 14.89 13.11 5.63
#